data_AF-A0AAV9T1Q8-F1
#
_entry.id   AF-A0AAV9T1Q8-F1
#
_cell.length_a   1.000
_cell.length_b   1.000
_cell.length_c   1.000
_cell.angle_alpha   90.00
_cell.angle_beta   90.00
_cell.angle_gamma   90.00
#
_symmetry.space_group_name_H-M   'P 1'
#
loop_
_entity.id
_entity.type
_entity.pdbx_description
1 polymer ?
#
loop_
_entity_poly.entity_id
_entity_poly.type
_entity_poly.pdbx_seq_one_letter_code
_entity_poly.pdbx_strand_id
1 'polypeptide(L)'
;MKFSVVLATLAAVASAAPSGDISSAGNRVQKRAVFTAKTFDELSISGGTAGKAKEDALAKFAGLPTDLSTVDKADLDFLDSANKIANQAERGAYNTEIAKTAPGEDALALQRAKIQNKVMKLTATVLGLQAQQAQGQNVTAKLEEETKKLEKNIADDVANAGKPATALKFNASTDNPAASEVPKDEALATKAGDVVKQSIALAGGGQAAAGKGKGADTGAGKGDGKGAGKGDGKGDGKGKGGAAAASKAAAGEKDEE
;
A
#
# COMPACT_ATOMS: atom_id res chain seq x y z
N MET A 1 51.37 -14.33 84.07
CA MET A 1 51.66 -14.14 82.64
C MET A 1 50.45 -13.39 82.06
N LYS A 2 50.44 -12.06 82.04
CA LYS A 2 51.05 -11.16 81.04
C LYS A 2 50.35 -11.26 79.66
N PHE A 3 49.44 -10.30 79.46
CA PHE A 3 49.07 -9.55 78.25
C PHE A 3 48.66 -10.30 76.97
N SER A 4 47.49 -9.97 76.40
CA SER A 4 47.37 -8.84 75.46
C SER A 4 45.96 -8.69 74.91
N VAL A 5 45.46 -7.46 75.03
CA VAL A 5 44.32 -6.88 74.32
C VAL A 5 44.73 -6.67 72.85
N VAL A 6 43.89 -7.06 71.89
CA VAL A 6 43.95 -6.53 70.53
C VAL A 6 42.59 -5.91 70.20
N LEU A 7 42.61 -4.59 70.21
CA LEU A 7 41.54 -3.70 69.79
C LEU A 7 41.64 -3.56 68.27
N ALA A 8 40.72 -4.17 67.51
CA ALA A 8 40.61 -3.95 66.07
C ALA A 8 39.49 -2.93 65.81
N THR A 9 39.90 -1.71 65.49
CA THR A 9 39.05 -0.59 65.07
C THR A 9 38.45 -0.88 63.69
N LEU A 10 37.13 -1.09 63.62
CA LEU A 10 36.39 -1.13 62.38
C LEU A 10 36.03 0.30 61.96
N ALA A 11 36.66 0.78 60.89
CA ALA A 11 36.34 2.07 60.28
C ALA A 11 34.97 2.00 59.60
N ALA A 12 34.03 2.84 60.05
CA ALA A 12 32.76 3.05 59.38
C ALA A 12 32.99 3.95 58.15
N VAL A 13 32.89 3.37 56.95
CA VAL A 13 32.72 4.15 55.71
C VAL A 13 31.26 4.61 55.67
N ALA A 14 31.07 5.91 55.84
CA ALA A 14 29.81 6.58 55.53
C ALA A 14 29.71 6.75 54.01
N SER A 15 29.02 5.82 53.34
CA SER A 15 28.55 6.02 51.98
C SER A 15 27.40 7.00 52.02
N ALA A 16 27.66 8.28 51.72
CA ALA A 16 26.63 9.25 51.42
C ALA A 16 25.91 8.81 50.14
N ALA A 17 24.76 8.15 50.30
CA ALA A 17 23.85 7.93 49.19
C ALA A 17 23.31 9.30 48.73
N PRO A 18 23.26 9.58 47.42
CA PRO A 18 22.54 10.76 46.95
C PRO A 18 21.07 10.55 47.31
N SER A 19 20.54 11.44 48.14
CA SER A 19 19.10 11.68 48.27
C SER A 19 18.60 12.21 46.93
N GLY A 20 18.35 11.31 45.99
CA GLY A 20 17.60 11.59 44.78
C GLY A 20 16.19 11.95 45.19
N ASP A 21 15.82 13.20 44.91
CA ASP A 21 14.50 13.77 45.12
C ASP A 21 13.44 12.85 44.49
N ILE A 22 12.71 12.08 45.32
CA ILE A 22 11.61 11.21 44.88
C ILE A 22 10.32 12.03 44.85
N SER A 23 10.38 13.19 44.21
CA SER A 23 9.25 14.12 44.09
C SER A 23 8.85 14.16 42.61
N SER A 24 7.77 13.44 42.27
CA SER A 24 7.15 13.34 40.94
C SER A 24 7.64 12.24 39.98
N ALA A 25 7.90 11.04 40.49
CA ALA A 25 7.81 9.83 39.68
C ALA A 25 6.42 9.19 39.88
N GLY A 26 5.38 9.88 39.39
CA GLY A 26 4.13 9.20 39.09
C GLY A 26 4.47 8.00 38.22
N ASN A 27 3.93 6.84 38.56
CA ASN A 27 4.15 5.54 37.93
C ASN A 27 3.70 5.55 36.46
N ARG A 28 4.36 6.34 35.61
CA ARG A 28 4.25 6.32 34.16
C ARG A 28 4.93 5.03 33.76
N VAL A 29 4.13 3.96 33.66
CA VAL A 29 4.46 2.81 32.83
C VAL A 29 5.01 3.40 31.53
N GLN A 30 6.32 3.28 31.31
CA GLN A 30 6.95 3.77 30.10
C GLN A 30 6.25 3.03 28.96
N LYS A 31 5.48 3.76 28.15
CA LYS A 31 4.91 3.21 26.92
C LYS A 31 6.09 2.64 26.13
N ARG A 32 6.11 1.33 25.95
CA ARG A 32 7.24 0.66 25.31
C ARG A 32 6.86 0.42 23.85
N ALA A 33 7.70 0.94 22.96
CA ALA A 33 7.63 0.59 21.56
C ALA A 33 7.61 -0.93 21.37
N VAL A 34 6.69 -1.42 20.55
CA VAL A 34 6.54 -2.85 20.26
C VAL A 34 7.38 -3.25 19.07
N PHE A 35 7.65 -2.31 18.17
CA PHE A 35 8.51 -2.54 17.03
C PHE A 35 9.97 -2.23 17.33
N THR A 36 10.83 -3.00 16.70
CA THR A 36 12.27 -2.77 16.65
C THR A 36 12.68 -2.62 15.19
N ALA A 37 13.85 -2.00 14.97
CA ALA A 37 14.62 -2.05 13.74
C ALA A 37 14.36 -3.30 12.89
N LYS A 38 13.95 -3.11 11.64
CA LYS A 38 13.87 -4.18 10.63
C LYS A 38 14.42 -3.70 9.29
N THR A 39 15.01 -4.63 8.56
CA THR A 39 15.35 -4.45 7.16
C THR A 39 14.10 -4.57 6.28
N PHE A 40 14.18 -4.06 5.04
CA PHE A 40 13.15 -4.28 4.05
C PHE A 40 12.88 -5.77 3.83
N ASP A 41 13.93 -6.58 3.75
CA ASP A 41 13.80 -8.03 3.53
C ASP A 41 13.06 -8.74 4.66
N GLU A 42 13.25 -8.31 5.91
CA GLU A 42 12.52 -8.86 7.07
C GLU A 42 11.05 -8.43 7.09
N LEU A 43 10.75 -7.23 6.59
CA LEU A 43 9.38 -6.71 6.51
C LEU A 43 8.62 -7.16 5.26
N SER A 44 9.34 -7.46 4.17
CA SER A 44 8.72 -7.75 2.88
C SER A 44 7.78 -8.95 2.98
N ILE A 45 6.63 -8.78 2.35
CA ILE A 45 5.62 -9.84 2.11
C ILE A 45 5.58 -10.22 0.63
N SER A 46 6.55 -9.74 -0.14
CA SER A 46 6.58 -9.92 -1.58
C SER A 46 7.10 -11.31 -1.94
N GLY A 47 6.51 -11.94 -2.94
CA GLY A 47 6.90 -13.24 -3.46
C GLY A 47 5.87 -14.34 -3.25
N GLY A 48 6.26 -15.57 -3.56
CA GLY A 48 5.43 -16.76 -3.37
C GLY A 48 4.22 -16.75 -4.32
N THR A 49 3.03 -16.66 -3.76
CA THR A 49 1.77 -16.61 -4.52
C THR A 49 0.90 -15.46 -4.05
N ALA A 50 0.33 -14.71 -5.01
CA ALA A 50 -0.59 -13.62 -4.73
C ALA A 50 -1.90 -14.11 -4.07
N GLY A 51 -2.64 -13.18 -3.46
CA GLY A 51 -3.98 -13.38 -2.90
C GLY A 51 -4.08 -13.42 -1.37
N LYS A 52 -3.00 -13.08 -0.66
CA LYS A 52 -2.92 -13.09 0.82
C LYS A 52 -2.14 -11.90 1.39
N ALA A 53 -1.90 -10.88 0.57
CA ALA A 53 -1.07 -9.75 0.96
C ALA A 53 -1.63 -8.97 2.16
N LYS A 54 -2.97 -8.94 2.31
CA LYS A 54 -3.62 -8.27 3.44
C LYS A 54 -3.26 -8.97 4.75
N GLU A 55 -3.44 -10.28 4.81
CA GLU A 55 -3.16 -11.09 5.98
C GLU A 55 -1.67 -11.02 6.34
N ASP A 56 -0.80 -11.15 5.34
CA ASP A 56 0.65 -11.08 5.52
C ASP A 56 1.09 -9.70 6.02
N ALA A 57 0.52 -8.61 5.48
CA ALA A 57 0.82 -7.25 5.94
C ALA A 57 0.38 -7.01 7.38
N LEU A 58 -0.82 -7.45 7.75
CA LEU A 58 -1.31 -7.34 9.13
C LEU A 58 -0.44 -8.12 10.11
N ALA A 59 0.06 -9.30 9.70
CA ALA A 59 0.98 -10.07 10.52
C ALA A 59 2.32 -9.36 10.76
N LYS A 60 2.85 -8.63 9.76
CA LYS A 60 4.11 -7.86 9.91
C LYS A 60 4.00 -6.70 10.90
N PHE A 61 2.81 -6.11 11.01
CA PHE A 61 2.53 -4.99 11.92
C PHE A 61 1.67 -5.41 13.13
N ALA A 62 1.62 -6.71 13.43
CA ALA A 62 1.03 -7.20 14.66
C ALA A 62 1.86 -6.72 15.87
N GLY A 63 1.19 -6.45 16.98
CA GLY A 63 1.82 -6.05 18.24
C GLY A 63 1.42 -4.67 18.74
N LEU A 64 0.83 -3.82 17.88
CA LEU A 64 0.24 -2.56 18.34
C LEU A 64 -0.82 -2.80 19.43
N PRO A 65 -0.95 -1.90 20.41
CA PRO A 65 -1.99 -2.00 21.43
C PRO A 65 -3.40 -1.92 20.82
N THR A 66 -4.36 -2.58 21.44
CA THR A 66 -5.78 -2.49 21.03
C THR A 66 -6.31 -1.06 21.10
N ASP A 67 -5.90 -0.30 22.13
CA ASP A 67 -6.17 1.13 22.21
C ASP A 67 -5.09 1.92 21.45
N LEU A 68 -5.42 2.32 20.22
CA LEU A 68 -4.49 3.04 19.34
C LEU A 68 -4.12 4.45 19.85
N SER A 69 -4.88 5.03 20.78
CA SER A 69 -4.49 6.29 21.42
C SER A 69 -3.22 6.12 22.28
N THR A 70 -2.90 4.88 22.65
CA THR A 70 -1.76 4.55 23.50
C THR A 70 -0.46 4.26 22.74
N VAL A 71 -0.51 4.13 21.41
CA VAL A 71 0.65 3.83 20.55
C VAL A 71 1.81 4.77 20.83
N ASP A 72 3.03 4.21 20.94
CA ASP A 72 4.22 4.99 21.20
C ASP A 72 4.69 5.76 19.96
N LYS A 73 5.35 6.90 20.15
CA LYS A 73 5.91 7.69 19.06
C LYS A 73 6.93 6.88 18.24
N ALA A 74 7.71 6.02 18.89
CA ALA A 74 8.67 5.16 18.20
C ALA A 74 7.99 4.12 17.28
N ASP A 75 6.80 3.62 17.64
CA ASP A 75 6.03 2.74 16.77
C ASP A 75 5.46 3.50 15.57
N LEU A 76 5.01 4.75 15.76
CA LEU A 76 4.61 5.62 14.64
C LEU A 76 5.78 5.88 13.67
N ASP A 77 6.99 6.13 14.21
CA ASP A 77 8.19 6.33 13.41
C ASP A 77 8.63 5.06 12.69
N PHE A 78 8.44 3.90 13.30
CA PHE A 78 8.66 2.61 12.65
C PHE A 78 7.71 2.42 11.47
N LEU A 79 6.41 2.70 11.64
CA LEU A 79 5.41 2.57 10.56
C LEU A 79 5.71 3.52 9.39
N ASP A 80 6.10 4.77 9.68
CA ASP A 80 6.54 5.72 8.66
C ASP A 80 7.81 5.24 7.94
N SER A 81 8.78 4.70 8.68
CA SER A 81 10.02 4.16 8.12
C SER A 81 9.77 2.92 7.26
N ALA A 82 8.86 2.03 7.67
CA ALA A 82 8.41 0.89 6.89
C ALA A 82 7.77 1.34 5.56
N ASN A 83 6.91 2.38 5.61
CA ASN A 83 6.35 2.99 4.39
C ASN A 83 7.47 3.51 3.46
N LYS A 84 8.42 4.26 4.02
CA LYS A 84 9.54 4.85 3.25
C LYS A 84 10.35 3.78 2.56
N ILE A 85 10.86 2.78 3.27
CA ILE A 85 11.70 1.74 2.64
C ILE A 85 10.93 0.92 1.61
N ALA A 86 9.64 0.64 1.84
CA ALA A 86 8.78 -0.04 0.85
C ALA A 86 8.54 0.82 -0.39
N ASN A 87 8.42 2.15 -0.23
CA ASN A 87 8.34 3.08 -1.35
C ASN A 87 9.66 3.16 -2.14
N GLN A 88 10.80 3.11 -1.45
CA GLN A 88 12.10 3.06 -2.10
C GLN A 88 12.31 1.75 -2.86
N ALA A 89 11.91 0.61 -2.29
CA ALA A 89 11.95 -0.67 -3.00
C ALA A 89 11.04 -0.68 -4.24
N GLU A 90 9.88 -0.02 -4.18
CA GLU A 90 9.00 0.15 -5.35
C GLU A 90 9.70 0.91 -6.48
N ARG A 91 10.34 2.04 -6.16
CA ARG A 91 11.00 2.93 -7.12
C ARG A 91 12.33 2.35 -7.63
N GLY A 92 13.10 1.75 -6.72
CA GLY A 92 14.43 1.23 -6.97
C GLY A 92 14.40 -0.19 -7.49
N ALA A 93 14.02 -1.17 -6.66
CA ALA A 93 14.08 -2.58 -7.06
C ALA A 93 13.03 -2.94 -8.11
N TYR A 94 11.74 -2.74 -7.81
CA TYR A 94 10.67 -3.25 -8.68
C TYR A 94 10.55 -2.52 -10.02
N ASN A 95 10.53 -1.19 -10.04
CA ASN A 95 10.46 -0.46 -11.30
C ASN A 95 11.69 -0.75 -12.19
N THR A 96 12.89 -0.84 -11.59
CA THR A 96 14.10 -1.16 -12.34
C THR A 96 14.03 -2.54 -12.96
N GLU A 97 13.63 -3.55 -12.20
CA GLU A 97 13.61 -4.92 -12.70
C GLU A 97 12.54 -5.10 -13.77
N ILE A 98 11.30 -4.66 -13.50
CA ILE A 98 10.19 -4.73 -14.46
C ILE A 98 10.56 -4.01 -15.77
N ALA A 99 11.19 -2.84 -15.71
CA ALA A 99 11.57 -2.09 -16.91
C ALA A 99 12.67 -2.76 -17.76
N LYS A 100 13.38 -3.75 -17.21
CA LYS A 100 14.39 -4.57 -17.89
C LYS A 100 13.84 -5.92 -18.34
N THR A 101 12.77 -6.41 -17.71
CA THR A 101 12.13 -7.67 -18.06
C THR A 101 11.41 -7.56 -19.41
N ALA A 102 11.50 -8.62 -20.22
CA ALA A 102 10.69 -8.71 -21.43
C ALA A 102 9.20 -8.83 -21.06
N PRO A 103 8.28 -8.24 -21.85
CA PRO A 103 6.85 -8.42 -21.61
C PRO A 103 6.45 -9.90 -21.58
N GLY A 104 5.70 -10.30 -20.56
CA GLY A 104 5.30 -11.69 -20.33
C GLY A 104 5.05 -12.00 -18.86
N GLU A 105 4.98 -13.29 -18.55
CA GLU A 105 4.61 -13.75 -17.20
C GLU A 105 5.62 -13.35 -16.13
N ASP A 106 6.92 -13.27 -16.45
CA ASP A 106 7.95 -12.83 -15.51
C ASP A 106 7.72 -11.37 -15.05
N ALA A 107 7.37 -10.49 -15.98
CA ALA A 107 7.01 -9.11 -15.66
C ALA A 107 5.72 -9.03 -14.83
N LEU A 108 4.75 -9.90 -15.10
CA LEU A 108 3.52 -10.00 -14.29
C LEU A 108 3.80 -10.54 -12.88
N ALA A 109 4.73 -11.49 -12.73
CA ALA A 109 5.15 -12.03 -11.44
C ALA A 109 5.85 -10.97 -10.58
N LEU A 110 6.71 -10.15 -11.19
CA LEU A 110 7.31 -8.98 -10.54
C LEU A 110 6.26 -7.92 -10.19
N GLN A 111 5.28 -7.68 -11.06
CA GLN A 111 4.19 -6.74 -10.79
C GLN A 111 3.31 -7.21 -9.61
N ARG A 112 3.02 -8.51 -9.49
CA ARG A 112 2.29 -9.06 -8.34
C ARG A 112 3.08 -8.89 -7.04
N ALA A 113 4.38 -9.15 -7.05
CA ALA A 113 5.24 -8.87 -5.90
C ALA A 113 5.29 -7.38 -5.53
N LYS A 114 5.29 -6.48 -6.53
CA LYS A 114 5.15 -5.04 -6.31
C LYS A 114 3.79 -4.67 -5.69
N ILE A 115 2.69 -5.33 -6.07
CA ILE A 115 1.37 -5.14 -5.45
C ILE A 115 1.40 -5.58 -3.98
N GLN A 116 1.97 -6.75 -3.67
CA GLN A 116 2.16 -7.20 -2.29
C GLN A 116 2.94 -6.17 -1.47
N ASN A 117 4.05 -5.64 -2.00
CA ASN A 117 4.79 -4.55 -1.36
C ASN A 117 3.94 -3.29 -1.12
N LYS A 118 3.07 -2.92 -2.09
CA LYS A 118 2.15 -1.78 -1.92
C LYS A 118 1.13 -2.02 -0.82
N VAL A 119 0.59 -3.23 -0.69
CA VAL A 119 -0.34 -3.58 0.39
C VAL A 119 0.34 -3.43 1.75
N MET A 120 1.58 -3.93 1.92
CA MET A 120 2.35 -3.74 3.15
C MET A 120 2.63 -2.25 3.44
N LYS A 121 3.09 -1.50 2.44
CA LYS A 121 3.34 -0.05 2.53
C LYS A 121 2.11 0.72 3.02
N LEU A 122 0.96 0.47 2.39
CA LEU A 122 -0.29 1.18 2.67
C LEU A 122 -0.92 0.73 3.99
N THR A 123 -0.73 -0.54 4.38
CA THR A 123 -1.14 -1.04 5.70
C THR A 123 -0.41 -0.29 6.80
N ALA A 124 0.92 -0.11 6.68
CA ALA A 124 1.69 0.68 7.63
C ALA A 124 1.17 2.12 7.75
N THR A 125 0.88 2.76 6.59
CA THR A 125 0.33 4.12 6.54
C THR A 125 -1.06 4.23 7.18
N VAL A 126 -1.97 3.32 6.87
CA VAL A 126 -3.33 3.32 7.43
C VAL A 126 -3.29 3.10 8.94
N LEU A 127 -2.49 2.15 9.44
CA LEU A 127 -2.32 1.93 10.89
C LEU A 127 -1.75 3.18 11.59
N GLY A 128 -0.74 3.82 10.99
CA GLY A 128 -0.18 5.06 11.50
C GLY A 128 -1.20 6.20 11.57
N LEU A 129 -2.00 6.38 10.51
CA LEU A 129 -3.06 7.39 10.46
C LEU A 129 -4.19 7.10 11.46
N GLN A 130 -4.59 5.84 11.62
CA GLN A 130 -5.58 5.44 12.64
C GLN A 130 -5.09 5.76 14.05
N ALA A 131 -3.82 5.49 14.35
CA ALA A 131 -3.22 5.85 15.63
C ALA A 131 -3.14 7.37 15.83
N GLN A 132 -2.74 8.13 14.80
CA GLN A 132 -2.75 9.60 14.85
C GLN A 132 -4.16 10.16 15.09
N GLN A 133 -5.17 9.60 14.41
CA GLN A 133 -6.57 9.99 14.61
C GLN A 133 -7.03 9.68 16.03
N ALA A 134 -6.71 8.50 16.56
CA ALA A 134 -7.03 8.11 17.94
C ALA A 134 -6.32 8.99 18.98
N GLN A 135 -5.18 9.58 18.62
CA GLN A 135 -4.45 10.57 19.44
C GLN A 135 -4.97 12.01 19.25
N GLY A 136 -6.07 12.20 18.52
CA GLY A 136 -6.74 13.49 18.37
C GLY A 136 -6.27 14.34 17.18
N GLN A 137 -5.43 13.79 16.28
CA GLN A 137 -5.03 14.51 15.07
C GLN A 137 -6.13 14.46 14.00
N ASN A 138 -6.35 15.57 13.30
CA ASN A 138 -7.28 15.61 12.17
C ASN A 138 -6.61 15.08 10.89
N VAL A 139 -6.77 13.77 10.65
CA VAL A 139 -6.21 13.06 9.49
C VAL A 139 -7.26 12.37 8.63
N THR A 140 -8.55 12.65 8.85
CA THR A 140 -9.69 11.92 8.25
C THR A 140 -9.60 11.83 6.72
N ALA A 141 -9.39 12.96 6.04
CA ALA A 141 -9.29 12.97 4.57
C ALA A 141 -8.14 12.11 4.04
N LYS A 142 -6.98 12.17 4.70
CA LYS A 142 -5.80 11.38 4.33
C LYS A 142 -6.00 9.89 4.64
N LEU A 143 -6.64 9.57 5.76
CA LEU A 143 -7.00 8.20 6.12
C LEU A 143 -7.94 7.58 5.09
N GLU A 144 -8.97 8.30 4.64
CA GLU A 144 -9.88 7.83 3.60
C GLU A 144 -9.16 7.60 2.26
N GLU A 145 -8.29 8.52 1.86
CA GLU A 145 -7.51 8.41 0.62
C GLU A 145 -6.59 7.18 0.64
N GLU A 146 -5.80 7.01 1.71
CA GLU A 146 -4.86 5.90 1.82
C GLU A 146 -5.58 4.55 2.02
N THR A 147 -6.75 4.55 2.68
CA THR A 147 -7.61 3.35 2.79
C THR A 147 -8.13 2.91 1.42
N LYS A 148 -8.63 3.83 0.59
CA LYS A 148 -9.06 3.50 -0.79
C LYS A 148 -7.92 2.93 -1.63
N LYS A 149 -6.71 3.50 -1.50
CA LYS A 149 -5.51 2.95 -2.18
C LYS A 149 -5.19 1.55 -1.68
N LEU A 150 -5.26 1.31 -0.37
CA LEU A 150 -5.01 0.01 0.25
C LEU A 150 -6.00 -1.03 -0.28
N GLU A 151 -7.30 -0.74 -0.20
CA GLU A 151 -8.38 -1.62 -0.67
C GLU A 151 -8.23 -1.98 -2.14
N LYS A 152 -7.89 -1.01 -2.99
CA LYS A 152 -7.60 -1.27 -4.40
C LYS A 152 -6.47 -2.27 -4.59
N ASN A 153 -5.34 -2.11 -3.89
CA ASN A 153 -4.20 -3.02 -4.06
C ASN A 153 -4.48 -4.39 -3.44
N ILE A 154 -5.29 -4.47 -2.38
CA ILE A 154 -5.79 -5.75 -1.86
C ILE A 154 -6.66 -6.45 -2.91
N ALA A 155 -7.58 -5.73 -3.55
CA ALA A 155 -8.41 -6.29 -4.61
C ALA A 155 -7.56 -6.77 -5.80
N ASP A 156 -6.53 -6.02 -6.20
CA ASP A 156 -5.61 -6.40 -7.27
C ASP A 156 -4.79 -7.66 -6.90
N ASP A 157 -4.35 -7.80 -5.63
CA ASP A 157 -3.68 -9.01 -5.14
C ASP A 157 -4.61 -10.24 -5.15
N VAL A 158 -5.85 -10.07 -4.65
CA VAL A 158 -6.88 -11.11 -4.63
C VAL A 158 -7.29 -11.54 -6.04
N ALA A 159 -7.41 -10.60 -6.99
CA ALA A 159 -7.70 -10.92 -8.39
C ALA A 159 -6.60 -11.77 -9.05
N ASN A 160 -5.39 -11.75 -8.48
CA ASN A 160 -4.25 -12.55 -8.92
C ASN A 160 -4.02 -13.80 -8.05
N ALA A 161 -4.97 -14.16 -7.18
CA ALA A 161 -4.81 -15.26 -6.23
C ALA A 161 -4.28 -16.55 -6.89
N GLY A 162 -3.29 -17.17 -6.25
CA GLY A 162 -2.65 -18.40 -6.71
C GLY A 162 -1.62 -18.23 -7.83
N LYS A 163 -1.51 -17.06 -8.46
CA LYS A 163 -0.45 -16.79 -9.45
C LYS A 163 0.90 -16.54 -8.76
N PRO A 164 2.02 -16.96 -9.37
CA PRO A 164 3.35 -16.79 -8.77
C PRO A 164 3.75 -15.32 -8.67
N ALA A 165 4.43 -14.93 -7.61
CA ALA A 165 4.99 -13.60 -7.43
C ALA A 165 6.50 -13.69 -7.19
N THR A 166 7.28 -12.81 -7.84
CA THR A 166 8.74 -12.84 -7.80
C THR A 166 9.25 -11.78 -6.84
N ALA A 167 9.74 -12.21 -5.67
CA ALA A 167 10.31 -11.31 -4.67
C ALA A 167 11.62 -10.69 -5.16
N LEU A 168 11.82 -9.41 -4.84
CA LEU A 168 13.11 -8.74 -4.98
C LEU A 168 13.68 -8.39 -3.61
N LYS A 169 15.02 -8.38 -3.58
CA LYS A 169 15.81 -7.93 -2.44
C LYS A 169 16.04 -6.43 -2.54
N PHE A 170 16.02 -5.74 -1.41
CA PHE A 170 16.35 -4.31 -1.37
C PHE A 170 17.05 -3.96 -0.08
N ASN A 171 18.25 -3.36 -0.19
CA ASN A 171 19.03 -3.00 0.98
C ASN A 171 18.49 -1.70 1.59
N ALA A 172 17.62 -1.82 2.59
CA ALA A 172 17.10 -0.70 3.37
C ALA A 172 16.75 -1.15 4.78
N SER A 173 16.75 -0.20 5.73
CA SER A 173 16.44 -0.44 7.13
C SER A 173 15.54 0.66 7.67
N THR A 174 14.62 0.29 8.58
CA THR A 174 13.78 1.26 9.28
C THR A 174 14.57 2.18 10.21
N ASP A 175 15.79 1.82 10.61
CA ASP A 175 16.63 2.66 11.46
C ASP A 175 17.28 3.82 10.70
N ASN A 176 17.49 3.64 9.40
CA ASN A 176 18.07 4.65 8.52
C ASN A 176 17.47 4.56 7.12
N PRO A 177 16.18 4.90 6.96
CA PRO A 177 15.48 4.78 5.69
C PRO A 177 16.05 5.71 4.60
N ALA A 178 16.73 6.79 5.01
CA ALA A 178 17.36 7.75 4.09
C ALA A 178 18.61 7.20 3.39
N ALA A 179 19.33 6.23 4.00
CA ALA A 179 20.49 5.62 3.36
C ALA A 179 20.17 4.87 2.06
N SER A 180 18.90 4.53 1.86
CA SER A 180 18.39 3.80 0.69
C SER A 180 17.45 4.65 -0.16
N GLU A 181 17.54 5.97 -0.04
CA GLU A 181 16.71 6.88 -0.81
C GLU A 181 16.96 6.71 -2.31
N VAL A 182 15.89 6.40 -3.05
CA VAL A 182 15.90 6.30 -4.50
C VAL A 182 15.21 7.54 -5.05
N PRO A 183 15.86 8.33 -5.92
CA PRO A 183 15.22 9.50 -6.56
C PRO A 183 13.99 9.13 -7.39
N LYS A 184 13.13 10.12 -7.67
CA LYS A 184 11.89 9.86 -8.42
C LYS A 184 12.28 9.83 -9.89
N ASP A 185 12.14 8.68 -10.52
CA ASP A 185 12.37 8.53 -11.95
C ASP A 185 11.05 8.17 -12.63
N GLU A 186 10.42 9.19 -13.23
CA GLU A 186 9.14 9.03 -13.93
C GLU A 186 9.30 8.27 -15.25
N ALA A 187 10.45 8.40 -15.92
CA ALA A 187 10.72 7.67 -17.15
C ALA A 187 10.85 6.18 -16.87
N LEU A 188 11.56 5.80 -15.81
CA LEU A 188 11.67 4.42 -15.37
C LEU A 188 10.32 3.85 -14.94
N ALA A 189 9.55 4.59 -14.15
CA ALA A 189 8.22 4.17 -13.72
C ALA A 189 7.27 3.98 -14.92
N THR A 190 7.34 4.87 -15.92
CA THR A 190 6.57 4.76 -17.16
C THR A 190 6.96 3.52 -17.94
N LYS A 191 8.27 3.29 -18.14
CA LYS A 191 8.78 2.12 -18.85
C LYS A 191 8.35 0.81 -18.17
N ALA A 192 8.45 0.73 -16.84
CA ALA A 192 7.97 -0.42 -16.09
C ALA A 192 6.46 -0.63 -16.28
N GLY A 193 5.68 0.45 -16.25
CA GLY A 193 4.24 0.42 -16.52
C GLY A 193 3.91 -0.09 -17.93
N ASP A 194 4.68 0.31 -18.94
CA ASP A 194 4.44 -0.12 -20.33
C ASP A 194 4.79 -1.59 -20.54
N VAL A 195 5.85 -2.11 -19.91
CA VAL A 195 6.15 -3.55 -19.90
C VAL A 195 5.00 -4.34 -19.29
N VAL A 196 4.44 -3.89 -18.16
CA VAL A 196 3.29 -4.54 -17.52
C VAL A 196 2.06 -4.52 -18.44
N LYS A 197 1.73 -3.37 -19.04
CA LYS A 197 0.60 -3.27 -19.99
C LYS A 197 0.76 -4.24 -21.16
N GLN A 198 1.94 -4.30 -21.77
CA GLN A 198 2.24 -5.22 -22.86
C GLN A 198 2.10 -6.68 -22.39
N SER A 199 2.56 -7.00 -21.18
CA SER A 199 2.43 -8.33 -20.59
C SER A 199 0.98 -8.75 -20.37
N ILE A 200 0.14 -7.84 -19.88
CA ILE A 200 -1.31 -8.08 -19.72
C ILE A 200 -1.96 -8.32 -21.09
N ALA A 201 -1.61 -7.53 -22.10
CA ALA A 201 -2.15 -7.70 -23.45
C ALA A 201 -1.76 -9.07 -24.05
N LEU A 202 -0.53 -9.52 -23.84
CA LEU A 202 -0.07 -10.85 -24.28
C LEU A 202 -0.81 -11.98 -23.55
N ALA A 203 -1.01 -11.85 -22.23
CA ALA A 203 -1.74 -12.84 -21.44
C ALA A 203 -3.22 -12.95 -21.86
N GLY A 204 -3.86 -11.84 -22.23
CA GLY A 204 -5.23 -11.82 -22.78
C GLY A 204 -5.34 -12.22 -24.25
N GLY A 205 -4.25 -12.12 -25.02
CA GLY A 205 -4.18 -12.43 -26.45
C GLY A 205 -4.06 -13.93 -26.78
N GLY A 206 -3.90 -14.79 -25.76
CA GLY A 206 -3.75 -16.25 -25.90
C GLY A 206 -4.96 -17.00 -26.48
N GLN A 207 -6.08 -16.31 -26.74
CA GLN A 207 -7.27 -16.89 -27.38
C GLN A 207 -7.44 -16.54 -28.87
N ALA A 208 -6.55 -15.71 -29.46
CA ALA A 208 -6.70 -15.27 -30.86
C ALA A 208 -5.63 -15.79 -31.84
N ALA A 209 -4.68 -16.61 -31.39
CA ALA A 209 -3.58 -17.11 -32.22
C ALA A 209 -3.55 -18.64 -32.35
N ALA A 210 -4.72 -19.25 -32.56
CA ALA A 210 -4.81 -20.63 -33.06
C ALA A 210 -5.80 -20.65 -34.23
N GLY A 211 -5.29 -20.36 -35.43
CA GLY A 211 -6.00 -20.64 -36.68
C GLY A 211 -6.13 -19.47 -37.64
N LYS A 212 -5.08 -19.19 -38.42
CA LYS A 212 -5.19 -19.34 -39.87
C LYS A 212 -3.81 -19.37 -40.51
N GLY A 213 -3.48 -20.55 -41.02
CA GLY A 213 -2.32 -20.78 -41.85
C GLY A 213 -2.38 -20.00 -43.16
N LYS A 214 -1.19 -19.62 -43.59
CA LYS A 214 -0.67 -19.58 -44.96
C LYS A 214 -1.64 -20.12 -46.02
N GLY A 215 -2.05 -19.25 -46.95
CA GLY A 215 -2.73 -19.60 -48.19
C GLY A 215 -2.68 -18.41 -49.13
N ALA A 216 -1.88 -18.53 -50.19
CA ALA A 216 -1.73 -17.54 -51.24
C ALA A 216 -2.92 -17.58 -52.23
N ASP A 217 -3.07 -16.48 -52.96
CA ASP A 217 -3.28 -16.43 -54.42
C ASP A 217 -4.60 -15.85 -54.98
N THR A 218 -4.38 -14.98 -55.99
CA THR A 218 -5.18 -14.52 -57.14
C THR A 218 -6.66 -14.08 -57.03
N GLY A 219 -6.91 -12.85 -57.48
CA GLY A 219 -7.56 -12.66 -58.79
C GLY A 219 -9.06 -12.34 -58.88
N ALA A 220 -9.34 -11.09 -59.29
CA ALA A 220 -10.36 -10.62 -60.24
C ALA A 220 -11.88 -10.85 -60.05
N GLY A 221 -12.64 -9.75 -60.16
CA GLY A 221 -13.71 -9.66 -61.17
C GLY A 221 -15.19 -9.66 -60.73
N LYS A 222 -15.77 -8.45 -60.65
CA LYS A 222 -17.03 -7.96 -61.27
C LYS A 222 -18.33 -8.80 -61.19
N GLY A 223 -19.42 -8.16 -60.73
CA GLY A 223 -20.79 -8.60 -61.03
C GLY A 223 -21.89 -7.86 -60.28
N ASP A 224 -22.63 -7.01 -61.00
CA ASP A 224 -23.75 -6.16 -60.56
C ASP A 224 -25.00 -6.93 -60.07
N GLY A 225 -25.83 -6.27 -59.24
CA GLY A 225 -27.13 -6.83 -58.84
C GLY A 225 -28.01 -5.95 -57.95
N LYS A 226 -28.69 -4.98 -58.56
CA LYS A 226 -29.83 -4.17 -58.08
C LYS A 226 -30.78 -4.88 -57.07
N GLY A 227 -31.19 -4.13 -56.04
CA GLY A 227 -32.40 -4.39 -55.26
C GLY A 227 -32.87 -3.12 -54.54
N ALA A 228 -33.96 -2.52 -55.03
CA ALA A 228 -34.55 -1.27 -54.55
C ALA A 228 -35.33 -1.45 -53.24
N GLY A 229 -35.41 -0.39 -52.43
CA GLY A 229 -36.29 -0.35 -51.25
C GLY A 229 -36.32 1.04 -50.60
N LYS A 230 -37.20 1.89 -51.12
CA LYS A 230 -37.52 3.26 -50.69
C LYS A 230 -38.51 3.19 -49.51
N GLY A 231 -38.39 4.07 -48.52
CA GLY A 231 -39.42 4.21 -47.48
C GLY A 231 -39.06 5.16 -46.35
N ASP A 232 -39.20 6.46 -46.59
CA ASP A 232 -39.33 7.47 -45.54
C ASP A 232 -40.70 7.34 -44.85
N GLY A 233 -40.75 7.49 -43.53
CA GLY A 233 -41.98 7.43 -42.75
C GLY A 233 -41.88 8.20 -41.43
N LYS A 234 -42.18 9.49 -41.51
CA LYS A 234 -42.44 10.40 -40.38
C LYS A 234 -43.87 10.19 -39.88
N GLY A 235 -44.09 10.17 -38.57
CA GLY A 235 -45.42 10.07 -37.96
C GLY A 235 -45.47 10.52 -36.51
N ASP A 236 -45.97 11.74 -36.30
CA ASP A 236 -46.37 12.34 -35.02
C ASP A 236 -47.64 11.68 -34.46
N GLY A 237 -47.83 11.63 -33.13
CA GLY A 237 -49.13 11.19 -32.59
C GLY A 237 -49.27 10.95 -31.08
N LYS A 238 -49.22 12.03 -30.28
CA LYS A 238 -50.17 12.43 -29.21
C LYS A 238 -50.98 11.35 -28.42
N GLY A 239 -50.91 11.44 -27.08
CA GLY A 239 -51.99 11.06 -26.14
C GLY A 239 -51.46 10.74 -24.73
N LYS A 240 -51.43 11.67 -23.77
CA LYS A 240 -52.49 12.20 -22.88
C LYS A 240 -52.76 11.37 -21.61
N GLY A 241 -52.60 12.05 -20.46
CA GLY A 241 -53.32 11.86 -19.20
C GLY A 241 -52.55 11.04 -18.15
N GLY A 242 -52.42 11.42 -16.89
CA GLY A 242 -52.85 12.57 -16.07
C GLY A 242 -52.09 12.44 -14.74
N ALA A 243 -51.48 13.52 -14.23
CA ALA A 243 -52.07 14.46 -13.28
C ALA A 243 -52.37 13.86 -11.88
N ALA A 244 -51.50 14.16 -10.92
CA ALA A 244 -51.83 14.74 -9.60
C ALA A 244 -50.50 14.89 -8.84
N ALA A 245 -49.94 16.09 -8.78
CA ALA A 245 -50.22 17.13 -7.77
C ALA A 245 -49.13 17.06 -6.69
N ALA A 246 -48.13 17.96 -6.78
CA ALA A 246 -48.18 19.32 -6.25
C ALA A 246 -48.13 19.27 -4.72
N SER A 247 -47.02 19.64 -4.09
CA SER A 247 -46.60 21.03 -3.83
C SER A 247 -46.13 20.99 -2.36
N LYS A 248 -45.25 21.83 -1.85
CA LYS A 248 -44.95 23.24 -2.12
C LYS A 248 -43.60 23.48 -1.43
N ALA A 249 -42.58 23.94 -2.17
CA ALA A 249 -42.17 25.34 -2.27
C ALA A 249 -41.63 25.90 -0.95
N ALA A 250 -40.35 26.28 -0.91
CA ALA A 250 -39.85 27.63 -1.26
C ALA A 250 -40.04 28.57 -0.06
N ALA A 251 -39.18 29.53 0.25
CA ALA A 251 -38.09 30.24 -0.41
C ALA A 251 -37.10 30.60 0.71
N GLY A 252 -35.97 31.27 0.55
CA GLY A 252 -35.39 32.12 -0.49
C GLY A 252 -34.06 32.58 0.14
N GLU A 253 -32.98 32.63 -0.62
CA GLU A 253 -32.58 33.75 -1.49
C GLU A 253 -31.77 34.80 -0.73
N LYS A 254 -30.76 35.31 -1.44
CA LYS A 254 -29.99 36.54 -1.22
C LYS A 254 -28.79 36.44 -0.30
N ASP A 255 -27.66 37.08 -0.58
CA ASP A 255 -27.13 37.83 -1.72
C ASP A 255 -25.65 38.08 -1.37
N GLU A 256 -24.84 38.38 -2.38
CA GLU A 256 -23.72 39.33 -2.38
C GLU A 256 -22.90 39.51 -1.07
N GLU A 257 -21.64 39.04 -1.05
CA GLU A 257 -20.40 39.83 -1.27
C GLU A 257 -19.16 38.91 -1.20
#